data_AF-A0A495AJA0-F1
#
_entry.id   AF-A0A495AJA0-F1
#
_cell.length_a   1.000
_cell.length_b   1.000
_cell.length_c   1.000
_cell.angle_alpha   90.00
_cell.angle_beta   90.00
_cell.angle_gamma   90.00
#
_symmetry.space_group_name_H-M   'P 1'
#
loop_
_entity.id
_entity.type
_entity.pdbx_description
1 polymer ?
#
loop_
_entity_poly.entity_id
_entity_poly.type
_entity_poly.pdbx_seq_one_letter_code
_entity_poly.pdbx_strand_id
1 'polypeptide(L)'
;MKLLRFLLEIDGKEIRSIQFFENLNIITSKKESDDPGNSVGKSTLGRLLDYLFDGSIKPIYIDEEFQTPKKEIEQLFTRNEVHVSLEYLGLDNQYSIIKRRLSTNVDLQSYILNGREVTSKEYIHHIMGSVFNVSSAKPTLRKLAPKFFRTTQHRMTKTVNFDNGRNVSKSDVSTVFLYLFNFND
;
A
#
# COMPACT_ATOMS: atom_id res chain seq x y z
N MET A 1 0.85 -15.16 3.65
CA MET A 1 1.88 -14.13 3.38
C MET A 1 2.47 -13.71 4.71
N LYS A 2 3.79 -13.55 4.78
CA LYS A 2 4.52 -13.01 5.93
C LYS A 2 5.28 -11.76 5.51
N LEU A 3 5.00 -10.61 6.11
CA LEU A 3 5.77 -9.39 5.87
C LEU A 3 7.15 -9.51 6.54
N LEU A 4 8.19 -9.04 5.89
CA LEU A 4 9.57 -9.11 6.38
C LEU A 4 10.11 -7.72 6.66
N ARG A 5 10.15 -6.85 5.65
CA ARG A 5 10.79 -5.54 5.75
C ARG A 5 10.11 -4.51 4.87
N PHE A 6 9.87 -3.33 5.39
CA PHE A 6 9.55 -2.14 4.61
C PHE A 6 10.79 -1.25 4.52
N LEU A 7 11.03 -0.69 3.34
CA LEU A 7 12.17 0.19 3.09
C LEU A 7 11.73 1.46 2.34
N LEU A 8 12.25 2.60 2.79
CA LEU A 8 12.18 3.90 2.10
C LEU A 8 13.59 4.31 1.71
N GLU A 9 13.78 4.59 0.42
CA GLU A 9 15.03 5.05 -0.15
C GLU A 9 14.85 6.42 -0.80
N ILE A 10 15.86 7.28 -0.67
CA ILE A 10 15.94 8.56 -1.36
C ILE A 10 17.31 8.62 -2.04
N ASP A 11 17.31 8.81 -3.36
CA ASP A 11 18.53 8.86 -4.19
C ASP A 11 19.45 7.64 -3.97
N GLY A 12 18.83 6.46 -3.89
CA GLY A 12 19.52 5.18 -3.68
C GLY A 12 20.06 4.95 -2.25
N LYS A 13 19.79 5.86 -1.30
CA LYS A 13 20.18 5.70 0.11
C LYS A 13 19.00 5.22 0.94
N GLU A 14 19.22 4.21 1.77
CA GLU A 14 18.23 3.76 2.76
C GLU A 14 18.01 4.87 3.82
N ILE A 15 16.81 5.44 3.84
CA ILE A 15 16.44 6.48 4.82
C ILE A 15 15.67 5.88 5.99
N ARG A 16 14.86 4.84 5.72
CA ARG A 16 14.10 4.15 6.75
C ARG A 16 13.94 2.68 6.43
N SER A 17 14.28 1.83 7.39
CA SER A 17 14.02 0.40 7.35
C SER A 17 13.15 -0.01 8.54
N ILE A 18 12.07 -0.74 8.28
CA ILE A 18 11.14 -1.23 9.30
C ILE A 18 11.05 -2.74 9.14
N GLN A 19 11.52 -3.47 10.15
CA GLN A 19 11.40 -4.93 10.23
C GLN A 19 10.02 -5.30 10.77
N PHE A 20 9.40 -6.32 10.19
CA PHE A 20 8.16 -6.90 10.68
C PHE A 20 8.46 -8.18 11.47
N PHE A 21 7.92 -8.28 12.66
CA PHE A 21 7.97 -9.49 13.48
C PHE A 21 6.83 -10.43 13.10
N GLU A 22 6.96 -11.72 13.43
CA GLU A 22 5.97 -12.74 13.05
C GLU A 22 4.57 -12.52 13.64
N ASN A 23 4.50 -11.80 14.75
CA ASN A 23 3.28 -11.61 15.53
C ASN A 23 2.71 -10.18 15.35
N LEU A 24 2.13 -9.63 16.41
CA LEU A 24 1.58 -8.30 16.42
C LEU A 24 2.68 -7.24 16.28
N ASN A 25 2.58 -6.44 15.22
CA ASN A 25 3.43 -5.27 15.01
C ASN A 25 2.64 -4.02 15.40
N ILE A 26 3.16 -3.22 16.34
CA ILE A 26 2.50 -1.98 16.82
C ILE A 26 3.37 -0.78 16.45
N ILE A 27 2.80 0.18 15.72
CA ILE A 27 3.47 1.44 15.36
C ILE A 27 3.05 2.51 16.36
N THR A 28 4.00 2.96 17.17
CA THR A 28 3.78 3.98 18.21
C THR A 28 4.62 5.23 17.93
N SER A 29 4.20 6.37 18.47
CA SER A 29 5.03 7.58 18.51
C SER A 29 5.93 7.56 19.74
N LYS A 30 7.20 7.98 19.60
CA LYS A 30 8.04 8.29 20.77
C LYS A 30 7.42 9.46 21.53
N LYS A 31 7.33 9.34 22.86
CA LYS A 31 6.72 10.34 23.77
C LYS A 31 7.65 11.49 24.16
N GLU A 32 8.83 11.62 23.56
CA GLU A 32 9.90 12.53 24.06
C GLU A 32 9.65 14.02 23.81
N SER A 33 8.53 14.40 23.22
CA SER A 33 8.10 15.79 23.11
C SER A 33 6.75 15.95 23.79
N ASP A 34 6.64 16.90 24.72
CA ASP A 34 5.38 17.38 25.33
C ASP A 34 4.38 17.98 24.32
N ASP A 35 4.68 17.88 23.01
CA ASP A 35 3.75 18.23 21.95
C ASP A 35 2.60 17.21 21.85
N PRO A 36 1.33 17.65 21.91
CA PRO A 36 0.15 16.82 21.71
C PRO A 36 0.00 16.45 20.22
N GLY A 37 0.97 15.72 19.68
CA GLY A 37 1.09 15.44 18.25
C GLY A 37 0.44 14.13 17.85
N ASN A 38 -0.88 14.12 17.67
CA ASN A 38 -1.56 13.08 16.87
C ASN A 38 -1.08 13.03 15.39
N SER A 39 -0.18 13.94 14.99
CA SER A 39 0.29 14.17 13.62
C SER A 39 1.62 13.51 13.25
N VAL A 40 2.27 12.74 14.14
CA VAL A 40 3.60 12.16 13.86
C VAL A 40 3.50 10.90 12.98
N GLY A 41 3.23 11.05 11.67
CA GLY A 41 3.52 10.07 10.61
C GLY A 41 2.98 8.63 10.73
N LYS A 42 2.15 8.33 11.74
CA LYS A 42 1.66 6.97 12.06
C LYS A 42 0.86 6.36 10.90
N SER A 43 0.00 7.16 10.28
CA SER A 43 -0.82 6.75 9.13
C SER A 43 -0.03 6.74 7.81
N THR A 44 1.14 7.37 7.74
CA THR A 44 1.95 7.47 6.52
C THR A 44 2.41 6.08 6.06
N LEU A 45 2.85 5.20 6.96
CA LEU A 45 3.26 3.84 6.56
C LEU A 45 2.10 3.09 5.90
N GLY A 46 0.90 3.18 6.47
CA GLY A 46 -0.28 2.56 5.89
C GLY A 46 -0.60 3.08 4.47
N ARG A 47 -0.43 4.39 4.24
CA ARG A 47 -0.63 4.99 2.90
C ARG A 47 0.45 4.54 1.90
N LEU A 48 1.70 4.39 2.34
CA LEU A 48 2.79 3.86 1.53
C LEU A 48 2.57 2.38 1.18
N LEU A 49 2.05 1.60 2.13
CA LEU A 49 1.62 0.22 1.87
C LEU A 49 0.44 0.19 0.88
N ASP A 50 -0.62 1.01 1.05
CA ASP A 50 -1.70 1.07 0.05
C ASP A 50 -1.15 1.43 -1.34
N TYR A 51 -0.17 2.33 -1.42
CA TYR A 51 0.54 2.67 -2.66
C TYR A 51 1.27 1.46 -3.25
N LEU A 52 2.04 0.70 -2.48
CA LEU A 52 2.68 -0.53 -2.98
C LEU A 52 1.67 -1.55 -3.54
N PHE A 53 0.44 -1.55 -3.04
CA PHE A 53 -0.69 -2.36 -3.52
C PHE A 53 -1.56 -1.61 -4.54
N ASP A 54 -0.93 -0.91 -5.47
CA ASP A 54 -1.54 -0.17 -6.59
C ASP A 54 -2.39 1.07 -6.16
N GLY A 55 -2.14 1.59 -4.96
CA GLY A 55 -2.77 2.81 -4.47
C GLY A 55 -2.40 4.05 -5.25
N SER A 56 -3.20 5.10 -5.09
CA SER A 56 -2.85 6.43 -5.57
C SER A 56 -1.77 7.03 -4.66
N ILE A 57 -0.86 7.80 -5.23
CA ILE A 57 0.13 8.57 -4.48
C ILE A 57 -0.52 9.76 -3.74
N LYS A 58 -1.68 10.26 -4.20
CA LYS A 58 -2.31 11.48 -3.68
C LYS A 58 -2.49 11.49 -2.16
N PRO A 59 -3.01 10.44 -1.48
CA PRO A 59 -3.20 10.46 -0.03
C PRO A 59 -1.90 10.65 0.78
N ILE A 60 -0.73 10.48 0.16
CA ILE A 60 0.57 10.63 0.82
C ILE A 60 0.94 12.11 0.96
N TYR A 61 0.60 12.95 -0.02
CA TYR A 61 1.05 14.35 -0.07
C TYR A 61 -0.07 15.38 -0.27
N ILE A 62 -1.28 14.97 -0.68
CA ILE A 62 -2.45 15.85 -0.74
C ILE A 62 -3.15 15.83 0.62
N ASP A 63 -3.45 17.02 1.12
CA ASP A 63 -4.27 17.22 2.30
C ASP A 63 -5.74 16.85 2.02
N GLU A 64 -6.34 16.07 2.90
CA GLU A 64 -7.70 15.55 2.68
C GLU A 64 -8.78 16.63 2.85
N GLU A 65 -8.56 17.62 3.72
CA GLU A 65 -9.52 18.69 3.99
C GLU A 65 -9.43 19.78 2.92
N PHE A 66 -8.21 20.26 2.65
CA PHE A 66 -8.00 21.39 1.75
C PHE A 66 -7.78 20.98 0.29
N GLN A 67 -7.59 19.69 0.00
CA GLN A 67 -7.28 19.17 -1.34
C GLN A 67 -6.03 19.83 -1.97
N THR A 68 -5.11 20.31 -1.14
CA THR A 68 -3.86 20.98 -1.55
C THR A 68 -2.64 20.13 -1.21
N PRO A 69 -1.55 20.23 -1.98
CA PRO A 69 -0.33 19.49 -1.68
C PRO A 69 0.39 20.06 -0.45
N LYS A 70 0.86 19.16 0.41
CA LYS A 70 1.88 19.43 1.42
C LYS A 70 3.19 19.70 0.68
N LYS A 71 3.50 20.98 0.50
CA LYS A 71 4.61 21.47 -0.35
C LYS A 71 5.95 20.77 -0.08
N GLU A 72 6.27 20.47 1.17
CA GLU A 72 7.52 19.79 1.54
C GLU A 72 7.61 18.37 0.95
N ILE A 73 6.51 17.60 1.00
CA ILE A 73 6.46 16.23 0.47
C ILE A 73 6.43 16.27 -1.06
N GLU A 74 5.71 17.21 -1.64
CA GLU A 74 5.71 17.43 -3.09
C GLU A 74 7.09 17.81 -3.62
N GLN A 75 7.80 18.70 -2.92
CA GLN A 75 9.18 19.06 -3.24
C GLN A 75 10.12 17.86 -3.10
N LEU A 76 9.90 17.00 -2.11
CA LEU A 76 10.68 15.78 -1.95
C LEU A 76 10.56 14.86 -3.18
N PHE A 77 9.32 14.64 -3.66
CA PHE A 77 9.05 13.78 -4.82
C PHE A 77 9.46 14.37 -6.17
N THR A 78 9.63 15.69 -6.26
CA THR A 78 10.05 16.36 -7.50
C THR A 78 11.55 16.56 -7.59
N ARG A 79 12.25 16.69 -6.46
CA ARG A 79 13.70 16.96 -6.42
C ARG A 79 14.55 15.70 -6.29
N ASN A 80 14.00 14.61 -5.78
CA ASN A 80 14.75 13.40 -5.44
C ASN A 80 14.09 12.15 -6.01
N GLU A 81 14.87 11.09 -6.14
CA GLU A 81 14.39 9.78 -6.54
C GLU A 81 13.95 8.98 -5.31
N VAL A 82 12.66 9.07 -4.98
CA VAL A 82 12.10 8.42 -3.80
C VAL A 82 11.49 7.07 -4.14
N HIS A 83 11.94 6.02 -3.46
CA HIS A 83 11.39 4.68 -3.62
C HIS A 83 10.88 4.12 -2.30
N VAL A 84 9.82 3.34 -2.39
CA VAL A 84 9.39 2.45 -1.30
C VAL A 84 9.38 1.02 -1.76
N SER A 85 9.73 0.11 -0.86
CA SER A 85 9.65 -1.33 -1.12
C SER A 85 9.15 -2.11 0.09
N LEU A 86 8.59 -3.29 -0.21
CA LEU A 86 8.14 -4.26 0.76
C LEU A 86 8.68 -5.63 0.39
N GLU A 87 9.37 -6.24 1.34
CA GLU A 87 9.84 -7.61 1.30
C GLU A 87 8.86 -8.49 2.07
N TYR A 88 8.51 -9.63 1.49
CA TYR A 88 7.58 -10.59 2.09
C TYR A 88 7.85 -12.01 1.59
N LEU A 89 7.36 -12.99 2.35
CA LEU A 89 7.13 -14.36 1.85
C LEU A 89 5.67 -14.47 1.38
N GLY A 90 5.48 -14.91 0.14
CA GLY A 90 4.17 -15.18 -0.44
C GLY A 90 3.43 -16.32 0.26
N LEU A 91 2.18 -16.57 -0.14
CA LEU A 91 1.41 -17.74 0.28
C LEU A 91 2.02 -19.06 -0.23
N ASP A 92 2.77 -18.98 -1.31
CA ASP A 92 3.62 -20.03 -1.88
C ASP A 92 4.98 -20.18 -1.18
N ASN A 93 5.21 -19.42 -0.10
CA ASN A 93 6.46 -19.34 0.66
C ASN A 93 7.66 -18.84 -0.16
N GLN A 94 7.43 -18.21 -1.32
CA GLN A 94 8.49 -17.60 -2.11
C GLN A 94 8.83 -16.21 -1.60
N TYR A 95 10.13 -15.91 -1.53
CA TYR A 95 10.61 -14.57 -1.21
C TYR A 95 10.34 -13.61 -2.37
N SER A 96 9.81 -12.43 -2.06
CA SER A 96 9.47 -11.41 -3.05
C SER A 96 9.73 -10.01 -2.52
N ILE A 97 10.18 -9.14 -3.41
CA ILE A 97 10.36 -7.71 -3.19
C ILE A 97 9.52 -6.95 -4.20
N ILE A 98 8.56 -6.17 -3.71
CA ILE A 98 7.82 -5.22 -4.54
C ILE A 98 8.30 -3.81 -4.24
N LYS A 99 8.56 -3.01 -5.27
CA LYS A 99 9.11 -1.66 -5.15
C LYS A 99 8.40 -0.72 -6.13
N ARG A 100 8.15 0.51 -5.70
CA ARG A 100 7.57 1.57 -6.55
C ARG A 100 8.27 2.91 -6.32
N ARG A 101 8.42 3.69 -7.39
CA ARG A 101 8.90 5.08 -7.32
C ARG A 101 7.76 6.04 -6.98
N LEU A 102 7.96 6.89 -5.97
CA LEU A 102 7.05 7.96 -5.59
C LEU A 102 7.39 9.23 -6.38
N SER A 103 6.48 9.63 -7.27
CA SER A 103 6.63 10.82 -8.10
C SER A 103 5.28 11.48 -8.35
N THR A 104 5.23 12.81 -8.34
CA THR A 104 4.05 13.56 -8.79
C THR A 104 3.88 13.54 -10.31
N ASN A 105 4.98 13.34 -11.06
CA ASN A 105 4.94 13.01 -12.47
C ASN A 105 4.67 11.52 -12.65
N VAL A 106 3.55 11.18 -13.29
CA VAL A 106 3.08 9.80 -13.54
C VAL A 106 4.05 9.03 -14.41
N ASP A 107 4.70 9.68 -15.38
CA ASP A 107 5.63 9.02 -16.32
C ASP A 107 6.91 8.54 -15.63
N LEU A 108 7.24 9.11 -14.47
CA LEU A 108 8.37 8.69 -13.64
C LEU A 108 7.97 7.64 -12.59
N GLN A 109 6.69 7.29 -12.48
CA GLN A 109 6.27 6.21 -11.59
C GLN A 109 6.55 4.86 -12.24
N SER A 110 7.40 4.07 -11.60
CA SER A 110 7.78 2.74 -12.06
C SER A 110 7.32 1.65 -11.09
N TYR A 111 7.16 0.44 -11.64
CA TYR A 111 6.87 -0.79 -10.90
C TYR A 111 8.08 -1.69 -11.00
N ILE A 112 8.62 -2.11 -9.86
CA ILE A 112 9.83 -2.91 -9.77
C ILE A 112 9.49 -4.16 -8.98
N LEU A 113 9.79 -5.32 -9.55
CA LEU A 113 9.58 -6.63 -8.95
C LEU A 113 10.92 -7.36 -8.90
N ASN A 114 11.36 -7.75 -7.71
CA ASN A 114 12.62 -8.48 -7.49
C ASN A 114 13.83 -7.81 -8.17
N GLY A 115 13.89 -6.48 -8.12
CA GLY A 115 14.97 -5.68 -8.72
C GLY A 115 14.83 -5.39 -10.21
N ARG A 116 13.82 -5.95 -10.90
CA ARG A 116 13.56 -5.70 -12.33
C ARG A 116 12.37 -4.77 -12.51
N GLU A 117 12.49 -3.78 -13.38
CA GLU A 117 11.34 -2.97 -13.80
C GLU A 117 10.37 -3.81 -14.65
N VAL A 118 9.08 -3.68 -14.35
CA VAL A 118 8.00 -4.47 -14.94
C VAL A 118 6.80 -3.58 -15.26
N THR A 119 5.89 -4.09 -16.08
CA THR A 119 4.62 -3.41 -16.33
C THR A 119 3.73 -3.43 -15.08
N SER A 120 2.79 -2.48 -14.98
CA SER A 120 1.78 -2.48 -13.91
C SER A 120 0.98 -3.79 -13.89
N LYS A 121 0.68 -4.36 -15.07
CA LYS A 121 -0.06 -5.62 -15.21
C LYS A 121 0.70 -6.79 -14.61
N GLU A 122 1.98 -6.94 -14.93
CA GLU A 122 2.84 -8.01 -14.36
C GLU A 122 2.99 -7.85 -12.86
N TYR A 123 3.24 -6.62 -12.39
CA TYR A 123 3.34 -6.31 -10.97
C TYR A 123 2.06 -6.65 -10.19
N ILE A 124 0.90 -6.23 -10.71
CA ILE A 124 -0.40 -6.54 -10.11
C ILE A 124 -0.67 -8.04 -10.13
N HIS A 125 -0.39 -8.72 -11.25
CA HIS A 125 -0.58 -10.17 -11.37
C HIS A 125 0.26 -10.93 -10.34
N HIS A 126 1.53 -10.55 -10.17
CA HIS A 126 2.41 -11.12 -9.14
C HIS A 126 1.84 -10.96 -7.73
N ILE A 127 1.36 -9.76 -7.37
CA ILE A 127 0.76 -9.52 -6.05
C ILE A 127 -0.52 -10.34 -5.87
N MET A 128 -1.40 -10.38 -6.88
CA MET A 128 -2.64 -11.15 -6.80
C MET A 128 -2.37 -12.64 -6.58
N GLY A 129 -1.37 -13.22 -7.27
CA GLY A 129 -0.98 -14.62 -7.07
C GLY A 129 -0.29 -14.87 -5.72
N SER A 130 0.79 -14.13 -5.43
CA SER A 130 1.65 -14.40 -4.27
C SER A 130 1.05 -13.97 -2.93
N VAL A 131 0.26 -12.89 -2.90
CA VAL A 131 -0.32 -12.36 -1.65
C VAL A 131 -1.75 -12.82 -1.43
N PHE A 132 -2.54 -12.91 -2.51
CA PHE A 132 -3.97 -13.17 -2.42
C PHE A 132 -4.40 -14.52 -3.00
N ASN A 133 -3.51 -15.29 -3.64
CA ASN A 133 -3.86 -16.55 -4.31
C ASN A 133 -5.03 -16.40 -5.30
N VAL A 134 -5.04 -15.31 -6.06
CA VAL A 134 -6.04 -15.01 -7.10
C VAL A 134 -5.37 -15.00 -8.47
N SER A 135 -5.79 -15.89 -9.36
CA SER A 135 -5.33 -15.96 -10.75
C SER A 135 -6.36 -15.40 -11.76
N SER A 136 -7.60 -15.20 -11.33
CA SER A 136 -8.70 -14.68 -12.14
C SER A 136 -8.60 -13.16 -12.36
N ALA A 137 -9.34 -12.66 -13.35
CA ALA A 137 -9.42 -11.21 -13.62
C ALA A 137 -10.16 -10.41 -12.53
N LYS A 138 -10.99 -11.09 -11.72
CA LYS A 138 -11.70 -10.50 -10.58
C LYS A 138 -11.62 -11.43 -9.35
N PRO A 139 -11.54 -10.87 -8.13
CA PRO A 139 -11.55 -9.44 -7.81
C PRO A 139 -10.25 -8.74 -8.23
N THR A 140 -10.31 -7.45 -8.53
CA THR A 140 -9.10 -6.67 -8.84
C THR A 140 -8.37 -6.29 -7.55
N LEU A 141 -7.06 -6.05 -7.64
CA LEU A 141 -6.23 -5.65 -6.49
C LEU A 141 -6.82 -4.44 -5.74
N ARG A 142 -7.35 -3.44 -6.45
CA ARG A 142 -7.95 -2.24 -5.84
C ARG A 142 -9.29 -2.48 -5.14
N LYS A 143 -9.98 -3.57 -5.45
CA LYS A 143 -11.20 -3.99 -4.75
C LYS A 143 -10.85 -4.83 -3.52
N LEU A 144 -9.77 -5.61 -3.61
CA LEU A 144 -9.35 -6.54 -2.59
C LEU A 144 -8.46 -5.93 -1.49
N ALA A 145 -7.38 -5.26 -1.87
CA ALA A 145 -6.37 -4.72 -0.94
C ALA A 145 -6.95 -3.82 0.18
N PRO A 146 -7.96 -2.95 -0.06
CA PRO A 146 -8.55 -2.14 1.02
C PRO A 146 -9.17 -2.93 2.18
N LYS A 147 -9.44 -4.24 2.02
CA LYS A 147 -9.90 -5.11 3.12
C LYS A 147 -8.80 -5.42 4.13
N PHE A 148 -7.56 -5.41 3.65
CA PHE A 148 -6.36 -5.68 4.43
C PHE A 148 -5.69 -4.37 4.88
N PHE A 149 -5.82 -3.29 4.11
CA PHE A 149 -5.30 -1.95 4.44
C PHE A 149 -6.41 -0.98 4.86
N ARG A 150 -6.78 -1.02 6.14
CA ARG A 150 -7.77 -0.11 6.77
C ARG A 150 -7.13 1.22 7.16
N THR A 151 -6.76 2.00 6.16
CA THR A 151 -5.95 3.22 6.33
C THR A 151 -6.76 4.50 6.52
N THR A 152 -8.08 4.44 6.38
CA THR A 152 -8.99 5.58 6.53
C THR A 152 -10.15 5.23 7.46
N GLN A 153 -10.73 6.24 8.12
CA GLN A 153 -11.87 6.04 9.02
C GLN A 153 -13.07 5.43 8.32
N HIS A 154 -13.33 5.82 7.06
CA HIS A 154 -14.38 5.22 6.23
C HIS A 154 -14.18 3.71 6.03
N ARG A 155 -12.95 3.26 5.72
CA ARG A 155 -12.63 1.83 5.58
C ARG A 155 -12.73 1.07 6.91
N MET A 156 -12.49 1.74 8.04
CA MET A 156 -12.63 1.14 9.36
C MET A 156 -14.09 0.91 9.74
N THR A 157 -14.99 1.86 9.43
CA THR A 157 -16.40 1.78 9.81
C THR A 157 -17.25 0.97 8.84
N LYS A 158 -16.94 0.98 7.54
CA LYS A 158 -17.69 0.27 6.49
C LYS A 158 -17.11 -1.12 6.18
N THR A 159 -16.89 -1.92 7.21
CA THR A 159 -16.30 -3.26 7.08
C THR A 159 -17.24 -4.24 6.35
N VAL A 160 -18.55 -4.17 6.59
CA VAL A 160 -19.54 -5.16 6.09
C VAL A 160 -20.03 -4.85 4.67
N ASN A 161 -20.33 -3.59 4.33
CA ASN A 161 -20.90 -3.24 3.02
C ASN A 161 -19.87 -3.22 1.88
N PHE A 162 -18.63 -3.57 2.19
CA PHE A 162 -17.49 -3.57 1.29
C PHE A 162 -17.21 -2.26 0.54
N ASP A 163 -17.87 -1.17 0.92
CA ASP A 163 -17.74 0.16 0.36
C ASP A 163 -16.35 0.73 0.67
N ASN A 164 -15.52 0.82 -0.36
CA ASN A 164 -14.16 1.37 -0.26
C ASN A 164 -14.09 2.85 -0.70
N GLY A 165 -15.23 3.57 -0.76
CA GLY A 165 -15.30 4.97 -1.19
C GLY A 165 -15.08 5.18 -2.69
N ARG A 166 -15.19 4.10 -3.48
CA ARG A 166 -15.17 4.11 -4.95
C ARG A 166 -16.47 3.48 -5.44
N ASN A 167 -16.82 3.65 -6.72
CA ASN A 167 -17.95 2.96 -7.35
C ASN A 167 -17.75 1.44 -7.29
N VAL A 168 -18.15 0.80 -6.18
CA VAL A 168 -18.15 -0.65 -6.00
C VAL A 168 -19.54 -1.12 -6.37
N SER A 169 -19.64 -1.92 -7.44
CA SER A 169 -20.92 -2.49 -7.85
C SER A 169 -21.33 -3.64 -6.91
N LYS A 170 -22.62 -4.00 -6.89
CA LYS A 170 -23.09 -5.16 -6.13
C LYS A 170 -22.36 -6.46 -6.54
N SER A 171 -22.05 -6.63 -7.82
CA SER A 171 -21.32 -7.82 -8.30
C SER A 171 -19.87 -7.85 -7.81
N ASP A 172 -19.23 -6.68 -7.68
CA ASP A 172 -17.89 -6.59 -7.09
C ASP A 172 -17.91 -6.96 -5.61
N VAL A 173 -18.93 -6.50 -4.88
CA VAL A 173 -19.16 -6.89 -3.49
C VAL A 173 -19.30 -8.40 -3.37
N SER A 174 -20.18 -9.02 -4.17
CA SER A 174 -20.36 -10.47 -4.18
C SER A 174 -19.06 -11.21 -4.52
N THR A 175 -18.30 -10.75 -5.52
CA THR A 175 -17.05 -11.40 -5.93
C THR A 175 -16.01 -11.38 -4.80
N VAL A 176 -15.83 -10.23 -4.13
CA VAL A 176 -14.92 -10.13 -2.99
C VAL A 176 -15.42 -10.97 -1.81
N PHE A 177 -16.72 -11.03 -1.58
CA PHE A 177 -17.32 -11.88 -0.55
C PHE A 177 -17.02 -13.36 -0.82
N LEU A 178 -17.32 -13.86 -2.02
CA LEU A 178 -17.06 -15.24 -2.40
C LEU A 178 -15.59 -15.61 -2.22
N TYR A 179 -14.68 -14.74 -2.67
CA TYR A 179 -13.24 -14.89 -2.45
C TYR A 179 -12.88 -14.98 -0.95
N LEU A 180 -13.37 -14.05 -0.11
CA LEU A 180 -12.99 -14.00 1.30
C LEU A 180 -13.46 -15.22 2.10
N PHE A 181 -14.59 -15.81 1.70
CA PHE A 181 -15.15 -16.99 2.34
C PHE A 181 -14.81 -18.30 1.62
N ASN A 182 -13.92 -18.24 0.62
CA ASN A 182 -13.45 -19.39 -0.13
C ASN A 182 -14.60 -20.23 -0.73
N PHE A 183 -15.66 -19.56 -1.19
CA PHE A 183 -16.67 -20.17 -2.02
C PHE A 183 -16.08 -20.33 -3.42
N ASN A 184 -15.75 -21.57 -3.77
CA ASN A 184 -15.37 -21.93 -5.13
C ASN A 184 -16.63 -21.90 -6.01
N ASP A 185 -16.49 -21.41 -7.23
CA ASP A 185 -17.44 -21.72 -8.31
C ASP A 185 -17.38 -23.22 -8.65
#